data_AF-A0A382BXE9-F1
#
_entry.id   AF-A0A382BXE9-F1
#
_cell.length_a   1.000
_cell.length_b   1.000
_cell.length_c   1.000
_cell.angle_alpha   90.00
_cell.angle_beta   90.00
_cell.angle_gamma   90.00
#
_symmetry.space_group_name_H-M   'P 1'
#
loop_
_entity.id
_entity.type
_entity.pdbx_description
1 polymer ?
#
loop_
_entity_poly.entity_id
_entity_poly.type
_entity_poly.pdbx_seq_one_letter_code
_entity_poly.pdbx_strand_id
1 'polypeptide(L)'
;MRYFLLIGAVIAMMATWTGAWFYVAGQVRTAIEAYISEDIPGWNITYRTLQIDGFPFRIKVDMQRPRLVFSGERGTIRWETNHISAMRHLWQPRHVLVDLTGQHRFTINRAGQIHHVIHDNDQAISSIETDEEGRLRL
;
A
#
# COMPACT_ATOMS: atom_id res chain seq x y z
N MET A 1 39.78 23.14 -12.10
CA MET A 1 38.39 23.62 -12.34
C MET A 1 37.44 22.58 -12.96
N ARG A 2 37.83 21.75 -13.94
CA ARG A 2 36.88 20.87 -14.67
C ARG A 2 36.09 19.86 -13.80
N TYR A 3 36.69 19.35 -12.73
CA TYR A 3 36.03 18.41 -11.81
C TYR A 3 34.95 19.06 -10.93
N PHE A 4 35.09 20.33 -10.56
CA PHE A 4 34.08 21.03 -9.76
C PHE A 4 32.77 21.21 -10.53
N LEU A 5 32.84 21.45 -11.85
CA LEU A 5 31.65 21.50 -12.71
C LEU A 5 30.97 20.15 -12.81
N LEU A 6 31.73 19.06 -12.93
CA LEU A 6 31.19 17.70 -12.95
C LEU A 6 30.54 17.32 -11.61
N ILE A 7 31.20 17.64 -10.49
CA ILE A 7 30.65 17.40 -9.15
C ILE A 7 29.36 18.21 -8.95
N GLY A 8 29.35 19.49 -9.33
CA GLY A 8 28.16 20.32 -9.27
C GLY A 8 27.00 19.76 -10.10
N ALA A 9 27.27 19.29 -11.32
CA ALA A 9 26.28 18.66 -12.18
C ALA A 9 25.70 17.37 -11.58
N VAL A 10 26.54 16.51 -11.00
CA VAL A 10 26.09 15.28 -10.34
C VAL A 10 25.22 15.59 -9.12
N ILE A 11 25.64 16.54 -8.27
CA ILE A 11 24.85 16.97 -7.11
C ILE A 11 23.50 17.55 -7.54
N ALA A 12 23.49 18.40 -8.57
CA ALA A 12 22.25 18.95 -9.11
C ALA A 12 21.31 17.84 -9.62
N MET A 13 21.84 16.87 -10.38
CA MET A 13 21.06 15.74 -10.89
C MET A 13 20.49 14.88 -9.75
N MET A 14 21.28 14.59 -8.72
CA MET A 14 20.81 13.85 -7.54
C MET A 14 19.74 14.62 -6.76
N ALA A 15 19.90 15.94 -6.61
CA ALA A 15 18.92 16.78 -5.94
C ALA A 15 17.60 16.83 -6.73
N THR A 16 17.66 16.98 -8.06
CA THR A 16 16.47 16.91 -8.93
C THR A 16 15.79 15.56 -8.85
N TRP A 17 16.53 14.45 -8.90
CA TRP A 17 15.97 13.11 -8.76
C TRP A 17 15.31 12.90 -7.40
N THR A 18 15.95 13.37 -6.33
CA THR A 18 15.41 13.29 -4.98
C THR A 18 14.10 14.06 -4.86
N GLY A 19 14.05 15.30 -5.34
CA GLY A 19 12.82 16.10 -5.39
C GLY A 19 11.71 15.42 -6.20
N ALA A 20 12.04 14.87 -7.37
CA ALA A 20 11.09 14.15 -8.21
C ALA A 20 10.52 12.89 -7.52
N TRP A 21 11.37 12.10 -6.85
CA TRP A 21 10.94 10.92 -6.12
C TRP A 21 10.00 11.27 -4.97
N PHE A 22 10.35 12.27 -4.15
CA PHE A 22 9.48 12.71 -3.05
C PHE A 22 8.15 13.28 -3.56
N TYR A 23 8.14 13.96 -4.70
CA TYR A 23 6.91 14.41 -5.35
C TYR A 23 6.01 13.22 -5.74
N VAL A 24 6.57 12.20 -6.38
CA VAL A 24 5.82 10.98 -6.76
C VAL A 24 5.32 10.22 -5.52
N ALA A 25 6.15 10.06 -4.50
CA ALA A 25 5.74 9.43 -3.23
C ALA A 25 4.57 10.19 -2.59
N GLY A 26 4.61 11.52 -2.58
CA GLY A 26 3.51 12.36 -2.12
C GLY A 26 2.23 12.14 -2.92
N GLN A 27 2.31 12.11 -4.25
CA GLN A 27 1.15 11.84 -5.12
C GLN A 27 0.51 10.48 -4.85
N VAL A 28 1.32 9.43 -4.68
CA VAL A 28 0.81 8.09 -4.32
C VAL A 28 0.11 8.13 -2.97
N ARG A 29 0.69 8.81 -1.98
CA ARG A 29 0.06 8.99 -0.66
C ARG A 29 -1.31 9.66 -0.80
N THR A 30 -1.38 10.78 -1.50
CA THR A 30 -2.62 11.52 -1.71
C THR A 30 -3.66 10.70 -2.45
N ALA A 31 -3.27 9.92 -3.47
CA ALA A 31 -4.19 9.03 -4.19
C ALA A 31 -4.77 7.94 -3.28
N ILE A 32 -3.95 7.34 -2.41
CA ILE A 32 -4.40 6.34 -1.42
C ILE A 32 -5.34 7.00 -0.39
N GLU A 33 -4.95 8.16 0.14
CA GLU A 33 -5.77 8.90 1.11
C GLU A 33 -7.12 9.31 0.49
N ALA A 34 -7.12 9.75 -0.76
CA ALA A 34 -8.33 10.08 -1.51
C ALA A 34 -9.25 8.86 -1.67
N TYR A 35 -8.69 7.71 -2.05
CA TYR A 35 -9.45 6.45 -2.18
C TYR A 35 -10.02 5.97 -0.84
N ILE A 36 -9.27 6.10 0.24
CA ILE A 36 -9.74 5.74 1.59
C ILE A 36 -10.82 6.73 2.08
N SER A 37 -10.71 8.00 1.71
CA SER A 37 -11.71 9.02 2.03
C SER A 37 -12.99 8.92 1.20
N GLU A 38 -12.97 8.13 0.12
CA GLU A 38 -14.15 7.84 -0.68
C GLU A 38 -15.13 7.04 0.18
N ASP A 39 -16.19 7.73 0.64
CA ASP A 39 -17.21 7.14 1.50
C ASP A 39 -18.10 6.21 0.66
N ILE A 40 -17.63 4.97 0.51
CA ILE A 40 -18.40 3.92 -0.13
C ILE A 40 -19.43 3.42 0.91
N PRO A 41 -20.74 3.47 0.61
CA PRO A 41 -21.77 3.08 1.57
C PRO A 41 -21.53 1.68 2.14
N GLY A 42 -21.35 1.61 3.46
CA GLY A 42 -21.09 0.34 4.16
C GLY A 42 -19.63 -0.11 4.14
N TRP A 43 -18.68 0.68 3.64
CA TRP A 43 -17.24 0.43 3.70
C TRP A 43 -16.58 1.52 4.54
N ASN A 44 -15.99 1.16 5.68
CA ASN A 44 -15.18 2.07 6.46
C ASN A 44 -13.76 1.52 6.60
N ILE A 45 -12.80 2.20 5.99
CA ILE A 45 -11.38 1.86 6.02
C ILE A 45 -10.67 2.80 6.99
N THR A 46 -10.11 2.26 8.07
CA THR A 46 -9.30 3.03 9.03
C THR A 46 -7.90 2.45 9.08
N TYR A 47 -6.88 3.29 9.12
CA TYR A 47 -5.48 2.88 9.28
C TYR A 47 -4.81 3.72 10.36
N ARG A 48 -3.75 3.18 10.99
CA ARG A 48 -3.02 3.92 12.03
C ARG A 48 -1.99 4.87 11.43
N THR A 49 -1.15 4.34 10.55
CA THR A 49 -0.08 5.10 9.89
C THR A 49 0.11 4.55 8.48
N LEU A 50 0.35 5.46 7.54
CA LEU A 50 0.72 5.17 6.16
C LEU A 50 2.11 5.74 5.93
N GLN A 51 3.07 4.87 5.62
CA GLN A 51 4.45 5.24 5.32
C GLN A 51 4.75 4.88 3.86
N ILE A 52 5.47 5.76 3.18
CA ILE A 52 5.95 5.51 1.82
C ILE A 52 7.46 5.62 1.82
N ASP A 53 8.10 4.49 1.54
CA ASP A 53 9.54 4.29 1.54
C ASP A 53 10.00 3.79 0.16
N GLY A 54 11.29 3.50 0.03
CA GLY A 54 11.83 2.85 -1.17
C GLY A 54 12.72 3.72 -2.05
N PHE A 55 12.99 4.95 -1.63
CA PHE A 55 13.98 5.81 -2.27
C PHE A 55 15.30 5.04 -2.54
N PRO A 56 15.94 5.20 -3.72
CA PRO A 56 15.54 6.03 -4.87
C PRO A 56 14.79 5.29 -5.98
N PHE A 57 14.69 3.95 -5.91
CA PHE A 57 14.34 3.14 -7.08
C PHE A 57 13.14 2.21 -6.89
N ARG A 58 12.48 2.27 -5.75
CA ARG A 58 11.24 1.56 -5.47
C ARG A 58 10.26 2.46 -4.74
N ILE A 59 8.99 2.11 -4.81
CA ILE A 59 7.93 2.71 -4.01
C ILE A 59 7.38 1.56 -3.16
N LYS A 60 7.66 1.63 -1.85
CA LYS A 60 7.11 0.73 -0.85
C LYS A 60 6.09 1.52 -0.05
N VAL A 61 4.86 1.05 -0.02
CA VAL A 61 3.80 1.56 0.82
C VAL A 61 3.65 0.60 1.99
N ASP A 62 3.79 1.10 3.22
CA ASP A 62 3.60 0.34 4.45
C ASP A 62 2.45 0.95 5.25
N MET A 63 1.46 0.12 5.56
CA MET A 63 0.27 0.51 6.29
C MET A 63 0.18 -0.30 7.57
N GLN A 64 0.25 0.39 8.71
CA GLN A 64 0.19 -0.27 10.01
C GLN A 64 -1.24 -0.32 10.55
N ARG A 65 -1.59 -1.49 11.08
CA ARG A 65 -2.88 -1.80 11.69
C ARG A 65 -4.10 -1.33 10.90
N PRO A 66 -4.22 -1.68 9.60
CA PRO A 66 -5.43 -1.36 8.87
C PRO A 66 -6.60 -2.17 9.41
N ARG A 67 -7.74 -1.49 9.52
CA ARG A 67 -9.03 -2.01 9.96
C ARG A 67 -10.04 -1.67 8.88
N LEU A 68 -10.68 -2.69 8.34
CA LEU A 68 -11.77 -2.59 7.39
C LEU A 68 -13.06 -3.02 8.08
N VAL A 69 -14.09 -2.18 8.04
CA VAL A 69 -15.43 -2.52 8.50
C VAL A 69 -16.37 -2.47 7.31
N PHE A 70 -16.90 -3.63 6.96
CA PHE A 70 -17.95 -3.79 5.99
C PHE A 70 -19.29 -3.95 6.69
N SER A 71 -20.23 -3.05 6.46
CA SER A 71 -21.60 -3.07 6.97
C SER A 71 -22.54 -3.21 5.79
N GLY A 72 -23.12 -4.40 5.61
CA GLY A 72 -24.14 -4.66 4.60
C GLY A 72 -25.48 -5.05 5.21
N GLU A 73 -26.52 -5.17 4.38
CA GLU A 73 -27.87 -5.58 4.82
C GLU A 73 -27.89 -6.93 5.55
N ARG A 74 -26.90 -7.79 5.30
CA ARG A 74 -26.82 -9.15 5.84
C ARG A 74 -25.96 -9.26 7.12
N GLY A 75 -25.34 -8.18 7.58
CA GLY A 75 -24.48 -8.18 8.77
C GLY A 75 -23.23 -7.29 8.64
N THR A 76 -22.40 -7.30 9.69
CA THR A 76 -21.16 -6.52 9.76
C THR A 76 -19.95 -7.45 9.75
N ILE A 77 -19.04 -7.26 8.79
CA ILE A 77 -17.75 -7.95 8.72
C ILE A 77 -16.66 -6.95 9.09
N ARG A 78 -15.86 -7.27 10.10
CA ARG A 78 -14.70 -6.48 10.49
C ARG A 78 -13.45 -7.29 10.20
N TRP A 79 -12.56 -6.75 9.38
CA TRP A 79 -11.23 -7.29 9.12
C TRP A 79 -10.19 -6.38 9.73
N GLU A 80 -9.29 -6.95 10.52
CA GLU A 80 -8.15 -6.27 11.13
C GLU A 80 -6.89 -7.06 10.81
N THR A 81 -5.82 -6.35 10.45
CA THR A 81 -4.50 -6.98 10.34
C THR A 81 -3.44 -6.13 11.03
N ASN A 82 -2.29 -6.72 11.32
CA ASN A 82 -1.20 -6.03 12.01
C ASN A 82 -0.45 -5.07 11.09
N HIS A 83 -0.18 -5.49 9.85
CA HIS A 83 0.50 -4.68 8.85
C HIS A 83 0.11 -5.14 7.44
N ILE A 84 0.15 -4.21 6.50
CA ILE A 84 0.06 -4.49 5.06
C ILE A 84 1.18 -3.71 4.42
N SER A 85 1.99 -4.35 3.59
CA SER A 85 2.95 -3.62 2.77
C SER A 85 2.82 -3.99 1.30
N ALA A 86 2.97 -3.00 0.43
CA ALA A 86 2.97 -3.18 -1.02
C ALA A 86 4.24 -2.55 -1.57
N MET A 87 5.02 -3.29 -2.34
CA MET A 87 6.19 -2.77 -3.02
C MET A 87 6.06 -2.87 -4.53
N ARG A 88 6.53 -1.81 -5.20
CA ARG A 88 6.65 -1.74 -6.65
C ARG A 88 8.02 -1.17 -7.00
N HIS A 89 8.70 -1.77 -7.97
CA HIS A 89 9.97 -1.24 -8.48
C HIS A 89 9.74 -0.23 -9.61
N LEU A 90 10.52 0.86 -9.66
CA LEU A 90 10.41 1.85 -10.73
C LEU A 90 10.83 1.29 -12.11
N TRP A 91 11.80 0.38 -12.16
CA TRP A 91 12.26 -0.27 -13.40
C TRP A 91 11.39 -1.46 -13.82
N GLN A 92 10.51 -1.94 -12.94
CA GLN A 92 9.60 -3.07 -13.17
C GLN A 92 8.19 -2.69 -12.68
N PRO A 93 7.53 -1.71 -13.35
CA PRO A 93 6.20 -1.26 -12.93
C PRO A 93 5.14 -2.37 -12.99
N ARG A 94 5.40 -3.43 -13.77
CA ARG A 94 4.52 -4.60 -13.93
C ARG A 94 4.52 -5.56 -12.75
N HIS A 95 5.51 -5.48 -11.85
CA HIS A 95 5.61 -6.38 -10.70
C HIS A 95 5.24 -5.63 -9.43
N VAL A 96 4.12 -6.03 -8.83
CA VAL A 96 3.68 -5.53 -7.52
C VAL A 96 3.72 -6.70 -6.55
N LEU A 97 4.56 -6.58 -5.53
CA LEU A 97 4.56 -7.53 -4.44
C LEU A 97 3.74 -6.95 -3.30
N VAL A 98 2.71 -7.67 -2.90
CA VAL A 98 1.87 -7.32 -1.77
C VAL A 98 2.17 -8.32 -0.66
N ASP A 99 2.66 -7.82 0.45
CA ASP A 99 2.93 -8.58 1.65
C ASP A 99 1.80 -8.34 2.66
N LEU A 100 1.03 -9.40 2.88
CA LEU A 100 -0.06 -9.48 3.84
C LEU A 100 0.34 -10.38 5.02
N THR A 101 1.63 -10.54 5.31
CA THR A 101 2.08 -11.44 6.38
C THR A 101 1.57 -10.98 7.75
N GLY A 102 1.41 -11.91 8.68
CA GLY A 102 0.98 -11.66 10.05
C GLY A 102 -0.47 -12.03 10.33
N GLN A 103 -0.95 -11.57 11.48
CA GLN A 103 -2.25 -11.97 12.01
C GLN A 103 -3.39 -11.18 11.34
N HIS A 104 -4.29 -11.90 10.68
CA HIS A 104 -5.56 -11.39 10.17
C HIS A 104 -6.69 -11.85 11.08
N ARG A 105 -7.46 -10.90 11.59
CA ARG A 105 -8.64 -11.16 12.40
C ARG A 105 -9.88 -10.75 11.64
N PHE A 106 -10.70 -11.73 11.29
CA PHE A 106 -12.01 -11.52 10.71
C PHE A 106 -13.06 -11.74 11.81
N THR A 107 -13.92 -10.74 12.01
CA THR A 107 -15.07 -10.82 12.91
C THR A 107 -16.32 -10.61 12.08
N ILE A 108 -17.07 -11.69 11.85
CA ILE A 108 -18.30 -11.66 11.07
C ILE A 108 -19.46 -11.69 12.06
N ASN A 109 -20.28 -10.64 12.07
CA ASN A 109 -21.53 -10.59 12.79
C ASN A 109 -22.68 -10.78 11.81
N ARG A 110 -23.29 -11.97 11.82
CA ARG A 110 -24.46 -12.30 11.01
C ARG A 110 -25.60 -12.71 11.92
N ALA A 111 -26.70 -11.96 11.90
CA ALA A 111 -27.92 -12.27 12.67
C ALA A 111 -27.68 -12.56 14.17
N GLY A 112 -26.74 -11.85 14.82
CA GLY A 112 -26.44 -11.99 16.25
C GLY A 112 -25.42 -13.08 16.61
N GLN A 113 -24.95 -13.87 15.63
CA GLN A 113 -23.81 -14.77 15.83
C GLN A 113 -22.50 -14.10 15.37
N ILE A 114 -21.59 -13.92 16.31
CA ILE A 114 -20.25 -13.40 16.06
C ILE A 114 -19.30 -14.58 15.83
N HIS A 115 -18.81 -14.70 14.60
CA HIS A 115 -17.75 -15.66 14.26
C HIS A 115 -16.42 -14.91 14.24
N HIS A 116 -15.50 -15.33 15.12
CA HIS A 116 -14.12 -14.86 15.13
C HIS A 116 -13.26 -15.87 14.39
N VAL A 117 -12.63 -15.44 13.30
CA VAL A 117 -11.64 -16.22 12.58
C VAL A 117 -10.33 -15.48 12.70
N ILE A 118 -9.37 -16.07 13.41
CA ILE A 118 -8.00 -15.56 13.49
C ILE A 118 -7.17 -16.45 12.58
N HIS A 119 -6.55 -15.84 11.58
CA HIS A 119 -5.65 -16.51 10.67
C HIS A 119 -4.27 -15.91 10.86
N ASP A 120 -3.32 -16.71 11.35
CA ASP A 120 -1.91 -16.33 11.37
C ASP A 120 -1.28 -16.80 10.07
N ASN A 121 -0.64 -15.88 9.35
CA ASN A 121 -0.05 -16.20 8.06
C ASN A 121 1.41 -15.80 8.06
N ASP A 122 2.29 -16.80 8.11
CA ASP A 122 3.75 -16.59 8.16
C ASP A 122 4.32 -16.25 6.78
N GLN A 123 3.59 -16.56 5.69
CA GLN A 123 3.94 -16.22 4.32
C GLN A 123 2.69 -15.91 3.49
N ALA A 124 2.31 -14.63 3.40
CA ALA A 124 1.21 -14.17 2.56
C ALA A 124 1.71 -13.13 1.54
N ILE A 125 2.73 -13.52 0.77
CA ILE A 125 3.27 -12.69 -0.30
C ILE A 125 2.54 -13.04 -1.59
N SER A 126 1.75 -12.08 -2.08
CA SER A 126 1.13 -12.17 -3.40
C SER A 126 1.95 -11.38 -4.41
N SER A 127 2.40 -12.04 -5.46
CA SER A 127 3.01 -11.37 -6.61
C SER A 127 1.95 -11.17 -7.67
N ILE A 128 1.66 -9.91 -7.97
CA ILE A 128 0.69 -9.53 -8.98
C ILE A 128 1.45 -8.99 -10.18
N GLU A 129 1.31 -9.67 -11.32
CA GLU A 129 1.77 -9.17 -12.62
C GLU A 129 0.63 -8.45 -13.34
N THR A 130 0.91 -7.23 -13.78
CA THR A 130 -0.07 -6.38 -14.47
C THR A 130 0.28 -6.27 -15.95
N ASP A 131 -0.72 -6.41 -16.84
CA ASP A 131 -0.54 -6.23 -18.29
C ASP A 131 -0.29 -4.75 -18.67
N GLU A 132 -0.07 -4.49 -19.96
CA GLU A 132 0.20 -3.13 -20.50
C GLU A 132 -0.95 -2.13 -20.29
N GLU A 133 -2.16 -2.61 -19.98
CA GLU A 133 -3.37 -1.80 -19.77
C GLU A 133 -3.68 -1.60 -18.27
N GLY A 134 -2.81 -2.07 -17.36
CA GLY A 134 -3.08 -1.99 -15.92
C GLY A 134 -4.02 -3.08 -15.41
N ARG A 135 -4.31 -4.11 -16.20
CA ARG A 135 -5.21 -5.20 -15.80
C ARG A 135 -4.43 -6.36 -15.17
N LEU A 136 -5.02 -6.94 -14.15
CA LEU A 136 -4.50 -8.13 -13.47
C LEU A 136 -4.47 -9.29 -14.46
N ARG A 137 -3.28 -9.85 -14.72
CA ARG A 137 -3.19 -11.19 -15.32
C ARG A 137 -3.37 -12.21 -14.21
N LEU A 138 -4.60 -12.71 -14.10
CA LEU A 138 -4.95 -13.88 -13.28
C LEU A 138 -4.52 -15.17 -13.98
#